data_AF-A0A7S0GIK4-F1
#
_entry.id   AF-A0A7S0GIK4-F1
#
_cell.length_a   1.000
_cell.length_b   1.000
_cell.length_c   1.000
_cell.angle_alpha   90.00
_cell.angle_beta   90.00
_cell.angle_gamma   90.00
#
_symmetry.space_group_name_H-M   'P 1'
#
loop_
_entity.id
_entity.type
_entity.pdbx_description
1 polymer ?
#
loop_
_entity_poly.entity_id
_entity_poly.type
_entity_poly.pdbx_seq_one_letter_code
_entity_poly.pdbx_strand_id
1 'polypeptide(L)'
;TGAYKAKNLWKDGKKKVGVKKGAAAAETKTKDFCGGKRTIDVVKAPRFYPTEDVKKPISNHKHAGTAALRDSITPGTVLILLAGPFRGKRVVFLKQLDSGLLLVTGPYSFNGV
;
A
#
# COMPACT_ATOMS: atom_id res chain seq x y z
N THR A 1 15.64 7.47 27.67
CA THR A 1 16.87 8.27 27.48
C THR A 1 17.79 7.77 26.36
N GLY A 2 17.77 6.49 25.96
CA GLY A 2 18.63 5.97 24.88
C GLY A 2 18.39 6.59 23.48
N ALA A 3 17.13 6.74 23.07
CA ALA A 3 16.79 7.28 21.74
C ALA A 3 17.17 8.76 21.55
N TYR A 4 17.17 9.56 22.61
CA TYR A 4 17.51 11.00 22.57
C TYR A 4 19.01 11.22 22.31
N LYS A 5 19.86 10.38 22.93
CA LYS A 5 21.32 10.43 22.79
C LYS A 5 21.78 9.77 21.47
N ALA A 6 21.19 8.63 21.09
CA ALA A 6 21.53 7.91 19.86
C ALA A 6 21.26 8.73 18.58
N LYS A 7 20.21 9.55 18.60
CA LYS A 7 19.85 10.44 17.50
C LYS A 7 20.51 11.83 17.60
N ASN A 8 21.44 12.04 18.54
CA ASN A 8 22.16 13.30 18.77
C ASN A 8 21.28 14.58 18.86
N LEU A 9 20.01 14.47 19.27
CA LEU A 9 19.08 15.62 19.33
C LEU A 9 19.51 16.71 20.31
N TRP A 10 20.43 16.40 21.22
CA TRP A 10 21.03 17.37 22.14
C TRP A 10 22.03 18.30 21.46
N LYS A 11 22.65 17.87 20.34
CA LYS A 11 23.53 18.70 19.51
C LYS A 11 22.75 19.46 18.45
N ASP A 12 21.71 18.84 17.89
CA ASP A 12 20.84 19.47 16.91
C ASP A 12 19.74 20.29 17.60
N GLY A 13 20.14 21.46 18.14
CA GLY A 13 19.18 22.49 18.52
C GLY A 13 18.24 22.78 17.34
N LYS A 14 16.92 22.66 17.56
CA LYS A 14 15.80 22.80 16.60
C LYS A 14 16.21 23.39 15.24
N LYS A 15 16.79 22.56 14.35
CA LYS A 15 16.93 22.94 12.95
C LYS A 15 15.51 23.10 12.42
N LYS A 16 15.10 24.33 12.11
CA LYS A 16 13.94 24.57 11.26
C LYS A 16 14.26 23.97 9.89
N VAL A 17 13.99 22.68 9.73
CA VAL A 17 13.87 22.06 8.42
C VAL A 17 12.56 22.59 7.86
N GLY A 18 12.62 23.82 7.34
CA GLY A 18 11.63 24.29 6.41
C GLY A 18 11.71 23.35 5.22
N VAL A 19 10.89 22.30 5.24
CA VAL A 19 10.52 21.58 4.04
C VAL A 19 9.91 22.66 3.14
N LYS A 20 10.71 23.19 2.21
CA LYS A 20 10.19 23.96 1.09
C LYS A 20 9.19 23.02 0.42
N LYS A 21 7.90 23.28 0.67
CA LYS A 21 6.80 22.65 -0.05
C LYS A 21 7.14 22.81 -1.53
N GLY A 22 7.43 21.68 -2.20
CA GLY A 22 7.76 21.68 -3.62
C GLY A 22 6.72 22.50 -4.35
N ALA A 23 7.17 23.44 -5.17
CA ALA A 23 6.29 24.29 -5.96
C ALA A 23 5.25 23.40 -6.66
N ALA A 24 3.97 23.72 -6.45
CA ALA A 24 2.88 23.02 -7.12
C ALA A 24 3.15 23.06 -8.64
N ALA A 25 2.97 21.91 -9.30
CA ALA A 25 3.15 21.79 -10.74
C ALA A 25 2.33 22.88 -11.45
N ALA A 26 2.94 23.59 -12.40
CA ALA A 26 2.32 24.72 -13.09
C ALA A 26 0.93 24.34 -13.62
N GLU A 27 -0.09 25.01 -13.08
CA GLU A 27 -1.51 24.72 -13.33
C GLU A 27 -1.94 25.07 -14.76
N THR A 28 -1.11 25.84 -15.48
CA THR A 28 -1.40 26.33 -16.82
C THR A 28 -0.26 26.02 -17.81
N LYS A 29 -0.64 25.66 -19.03
CA LYS A 29 0.27 25.43 -20.17
C LYS A 29 0.00 26.47 -21.24
N THR A 30 1.04 27.17 -21.67
CA THR A 30 0.97 28.06 -22.84
C THR A 30 1.01 27.23 -24.12
N LYS A 31 -0.01 27.37 -24.98
CA LYS A 31 -0.06 26.78 -26.32
C LYS A 31 -0.13 27.90 -27.36
N ASP A 32 0.54 27.69 -28.49
CA ASP A 32 0.44 28.59 -29.65
C ASP A 32 -0.91 28.35 -30.36
N PHE A 33 -1.59 29.44 -30.71
CA PHE A 33 -2.89 29.44 -31.38
C PHE A 33 -2.90 30.54 -32.44
N CYS A 34 -2.93 30.16 -33.73
CA CYS A 34 -2.99 31.04 -34.93
C CYS A 34 -2.46 32.47 -34.69
N GLY A 35 -1.13 32.60 -34.53
CA GLY A 35 -0.44 33.89 -34.44
C GLY A 35 -0.26 34.44 -33.02
N GLY A 36 -0.78 33.81 -31.97
CA GLY A 36 -0.59 34.24 -30.58
C GLY A 36 -0.48 33.10 -29.57
N LYS A 37 0.08 33.38 -28.39
CA LYS A 37 0.19 32.41 -27.28
C LYS A 37 -1.03 32.52 -26.37
N ARG A 38 -1.66 31.38 -26.05
CA ARG A 38 -2.76 31.30 -25.08
C ARG A 38 -2.37 30.40 -23.93
N THR A 39 -2.61 30.87 -22.71
CA THR A 39 -2.42 30.11 -21.48
C THR A 39 -3.69 29.30 -21.22
N ILE A 40 -3.58 27.97 -21.16
CA ILE A 40 -4.69 27.04 -21.00
C ILE A 40 -4.44 26.19 -19.76
N ASP A 41 -5.46 26.02 -18.93
CA ASP A 41 -5.38 25.16 -17.75
C ASP A 41 -5.09 23.71 -18.14
N VAL A 42 -4.18 23.07 -17.40
CA VAL A 42 -3.81 21.66 -17.65
C VAL A 42 -4.96 20.73 -17.30
N VAL A 43 -5.71 21.07 -16.25
CA VAL A 43 -6.90 20.35 -15.79
C VAL A 43 -8.10 21.26 -16.01
N LYS A 44 -8.92 20.94 -17.02
CA LYS A 44 -10.17 21.67 -17.27
C LYS A 44 -11.22 21.31 -16.22
N ALA A 45 -11.96 22.31 -15.76
CA ALA A 45 -13.11 22.08 -14.89
C ALA A 45 -14.18 21.22 -15.60
N PRO A 46 -14.92 20.38 -14.85
CA PRO A 46 -16.03 19.63 -15.40
C PRO A 46 -17.11 20.57 -15.95
N ARG A 47 -17.75 20.19 -17.06
CA ARG A 47 -18.83 20.98 -17.70
C ARG A 47 -20.14 20.94 -16.89
N PHE A 48 -20.35 19.88 -16.11
CA PHE A 48 -21.57 19.61 -15.36
C PHE A 48 -21.27 19.70 -13.86
N TYR A 49 -22.15 20.38 -13.12
CA TYR A 49 -22.10 20.48 -11.66
C TYR A 49 -23.27 19.68 -11.07
N PRO A 50 -23.05 18.85 -10.03
CA PRO A 50 -24.13 18.16 -9.35
C PRO A 50 -25.03 19.16 -8.61
N THR A 51 -26.32 18.84 -8.46
CA THR A 51 -27.29 19.65 -7.71
C THR A 51 -27.14 19.52 -6.20
N GLU A 52 -26.51 18.44 -5.73
CA GLU A 52 -26.28 18.16 -4.31
C GLU A 52 -24.81 17.78 -4.07
N ASP A 53 -24.30 18.12 -2.88
CA ASP A 53 -22.94 17.78 -2.48
C ASP A 53 -22.84 16.34 -1.97
N VAL A 54 -21.97 15.53 -2.61
CA VAL A 54 -21.65 14.19 -2.13
C VAL A 54 -20.64 14.27 -0.98
N LYS A 55 -21.05 13.82 0.21
CA LYS A 55 -20.15 13.77 1.38
C LYS A 55 -18.95 12.87 1.09
N LYS A 56 -17.74 13.42 1.23
CA LYS A 56 -16.50 12.66 1.10
C LYS A 56 -16.34 11.68 2.27
N PRO A 57 -15.86 10.45 2.01
CA PRO A 57 -15.56 9.52 3.09
C PRO A 57 -14.50 10.10 4.01
N ILE A 58 -14.66 9.86 5.32
CA ILE A 58 -13.68 10.29 6.32
C ILE A 58 -12.41 9.47 6.14
N SER A 59 -11.25 10.12 6.17
CA SER A 59 -9.96 9.45 6.09
C SER A 59 -9.82 8.46 7.25
N ASN A 60 -9.59 7.19 6.93
CA ASN A 60 -9.36 6.14 7.90
C ASN A 60 -7.90 5.69 7.83
N HIS A 61 -7.26 5.48 8.99
CA HIS A 61 -5.87 5.01 9.10
C HIS A 61 -5.76 3.47 9.11
N LYS A 62 -6.78 2.77 8.61
CA LYS A 62 -6.74 1.32 8.43
C LYS A 62 -5.97 0.99 7.15
N HIS A 63 -4.90 0.21 7.29
CA HIS A 63 -4.12 -0.32 6.18
C HIS A 63 -4.22 -1.84 6.17
N ALA A 64 -4.27 -2.44 4.99
CA ALA A 64 -4.21 -3.89 4.86
C ALA A 64 -2.78 -4.35 5.16
N GLY A 65 -2.58 -4.95 6.35
CA GLY A 65 -1.32 -5.57 6.75
C GLY A 65 -1.26 -7.04 6.38
N THR A 66 -0.06 -7.61 6.43
CA THR A 66 0.15 -9.06 6.35
C THR A 66 -0.48 -9.76 7.55
N ALA A 67 -1.14 -10.90 7.32
CA ALA A 67 -1.75 -11.68 8.39
C ALA A 67 -0.66 -12.23 9.34
N ALA A 68 -0.89 -12.18 10.65
CA ALA A 68 -0.02 -12.82 11.62
C ALA A 68 -0.20 -14.36 11.57
N LEU A 69 0.92 -15.09 11.58
CA LEU A 69 0.90 -16.56 11.69
C LEU A 69 0.72 -17.00 13.14
N ARG A 70 0.14 -18.18 13.31
CA ARG A 70 0.14 -18.90 14.59
C ARG A 70 1.48 -19.59 14.78
N ASP A 71 1.95 -19.70 16.02
CA ASP A 71 3.26 -20.31 16.33
C ASP A 71 3.40 -21.76 15.86
N SER A 72 2.29 -22.50 15.77
CA SER A 72 2.30 -23.88 15.27
C SER A 72 2.52 -23.99 13.75
N ILE A 73 2.41 -22.89 13.00
CA ILE A 73 2.56 -22.86 11.55
C ILE A 73 4.01 -22.47 11.24
N THR A 74 4.90 -23.45 11.31
CA THR A 74 6.32 -23.28 10.97
C THR A 74 6.62 -23.97 9.63
N PRO A 75 7.58 -23.47 8.83
CA PRO A 75 7.98 -24.12 7.58
C PRO A 75 8.29 -25.62 7.79
N GLY A 76 7.70 -26.47 6.96
CA GLY A 76 7.77 -27.93 7.08
C GLY A 76 6.64 -28.57 7.89
N THR A 77 5.81 -27.78 8.57
CA THR A 77 4.64 -28.32 9.30
C THR A 77 3.59 -28.86 8.34
N VAL A 78 2.97 -29.98 8.69
CA VAL A 78 1.85 -30.57 7.96
C VAL A 78 0.54 -29.87 8.34
N LEU A 79 -0.11 -29.29 7.35
CA LEU A 79 -1.43 -28.68 7.45
C LEU A 79 -2.51 -29.62 6.90
N ILE A 80 -3.72 -29.52 7.43
CA ILE A 80 -4.91 -30.16 6.87
C ILE A 80 -5.74 -29.06 6.21
N LEU A 81 -5.94 -29.17 4.90
CA LEU A 81 -6.84 -28.25 4.20
C LEU A 81 -8.28 -28.59 4.56
N LEU A 82 -9.03 -27.61 5.05
CA LEU A 82 -10.43 -27.81 5.45
C LEU A 82 -11.42 -27.45 4.34
N ALA A 83 -11.01 -26.59 3.42
CA ALA A 83 -11.84 -26.07 2.34
C ALA A 83 -11.17 -26.24 0.97
N GLY A 84 -11.96 -26.13 -0.09
CA GLY A 84 -11.52 -26.29 -1.48
C GLY A 84 -11.50 -27.74 -1.97
N PRO A 85 -11.01 -27.97 -3.21
CA PRO A 85 -11.00 -29.30 -3.84
C PRO A 85 -10.09 -30.30 -3.11
N PHE A 86 -9.07 -29.81 -2.40
CA PHE A 86 -8.11 -30.62 -1.67
C PHE A 86 -8.42 -30.74 -0.18
N ARG A 87 -9.69 -30.54 0.21
CA ARG A 87 -10.15 -30.69 1.60
C ARG A 87 -9.85 -32.09 2.15
N GLY A 88 -9.45 -32.17 3.42
CA GLY A 88 -9.05 -33.40 4.10
C GLY A 88 -7.64 -33.90 3.75
N LYS A 89 -6.98 -33.32 2.73
CA LYS A 89 -5.61 -33.72 2.37
C LYS A 89 -4.59 -33.09 3.31
N ARG A 90 -3.52 -33.85 3.57
CA ARG A 90 -2.35 -33.42 4.36
C ARG A 90 -1.33 -32.78 3.42
N VAL A 91 -0.87 -31.57 3.74
CA VAL A 91 -0.06 -30.74 2.83
C VAL A 91 1.05 -30.06 3.65
N VAL A 92 2.23 -29.83 3.08
CA VAL A 92 3.38 -29.27 3.79
C VAL A 92 3.47 -27.76 3.59
N PHE A 93 3.54 -27.00 4.68
CA PHE A 93 3.72 -25.55 4.64
C PHE A 93 5.15 -25.16 4.26
N LEU A 94 5.31 -24.20 3.35
CA LEU A 94 6.62 -23.69 2.93
C LEU A 94 6.92 -22.32 3.54
N LYS A 95 6.14 -21.30 3.14
CA LYS A 95 6.33 -19.92 3.60
C LYS A 95 5.03 -19.14 3.49
N GLN A 96 4.96 -18.01 4.17
CA GLN A 96 3.91 -17.02 3.94
C GLN A 96 4.28 -16.13 2.76
N LEU A 97 3.30 -15.80 1.91
CA LEU A 97 3.45 -14.86 0.81
C LEU A 97 3.22 -13.42 1.30
N ASP A 98 3.66 -12.44 0.51
CA ASP A 98 3.46 -11.00 0.82
C ASP A 98 1.98 -10.62 0.92
N SER A 99 1.09 -11.40 0.31
CA SER A 99 -0.37 -11.27 0.43
C SER A 99 -0.91 -11.73 1.79
N GLY A 100 -0.11 -12.41 2.61
CA GLY A 100 -0.51 -13.05 3.86
C GLY A 100 -1.02 -14.49 3.72
N LEU A 101 -1.17 -14.99 2.49
CA LEU A 101 -1.58 -16.38 2.21
C LEU A 101 -0.42 -17.37 2.45
N LEU A 102 -0.78 -18.62 2.71
CA LEU A 102 0.18 -19.71 2.92
C LEU A 102 0.56 -20.34 1.57
N LEU A 103 1.86 -20.39 1.27
CA LEU A 103 2.38 -21.25 0.23
C LEU A 103 2.50 -22.67 0.80
N VAL A 104 1.79 -23.60 0.19
CA VAL A 104 1.70 -24.99 0.65
C VAL A 104 2.03 -25.90 -0.54
N THR A 105 2.76 -26.99 -0.29
CA THR A 105 3.04 -28.04 -1.28
C THR A 105 2.52 -29.38 -0.78
N GLY A 106 1.69 -30.03 -1.58
CA GLY A 106 1.50 -31.45 -1.45
C GLY A 106 2.56 -32.13 -2.30
N PRO A 107 3.29 -33.13 -1.80
CA PRO A 107 4.04 -34.00 -2.68
C PRO A 107 3.07 -34.65 -3.67
N TYR A 108 3.07 -34.18 -4.92
CA TYR A 108 2.05 -34.55 -5.92
C TYR A 108 1.93 -36.06 -6.11
N SER A 109 3.06 -36.78 -6.02
CA SER A 109 3.14 -38.24 -6.09
C SER A 109 2.36 -38.97 -4.99
N PHE A 110 2.19 -38.36 -3.82
CA PHE A 110 1.49 -38.97 -2.69
C PHE A 110 0.05 -38.48 -2.57
N ASN A 111 -0.16 -37.17 -2.70
CA ASN A 111 -1.42 -36.55 -2.30
C ASN A 111 -2.18 -35.94 -3.49
N GLY A 112 -1.57 -35.81 -4.67
CA GLY A 112 -2.20 -35.17 -5.84
C GLY A 112 -2.67 -33.75 -5.54
N VAL A 113 -1.88 -33.00 -4.77
CA VAL A 113 -2.01 -31.57 -4.45
C VAL A 113 -0.75 -30.88 -4.92
#